data_AF-A0A3N5PMS7-F1
#
_entry.id   AF-A0A3N5PMS7-F1
#
_cell.length_a   1.000
_cell.length_b   1.000
_cell.length_c   1.000
_cell.angle_alpha   90.00
_cell.angle_beta   90.00
_cell.angle_gamma   90.00
#
_symmetry.space_group_name_H-M   'P 1'
#
loop_
_entity.id
_entity.type
_entity.pdbx_description
1 polymer ?
#
loop_
_entity_poly.entity_id
_entity_poly.type
_entity_poly.pdbx_seq_one_letter_code
_entity_poly.pdbx_strand_id
1 'polypeptide(L)'
;DRLVKELALTEDKQKQVSQIFDTQKQAVENWQKENGDKLKDIQKQIADAKQAGDKDKLKDLQQQRAKLVESRVALHENLMKQLGDVLTPEQLAKAKTILGQAADKVVDVMGAIHQLNLSDDQKNKITEIMDKARADAEKATEPADKAKIMKDAIEQIRSTVLTDEQRKKLQGMLKDKGPDAGGEFPGIMKLDLTEDQKTKILAVTATAREDAAKADTPKAKRDIFQAARQKILSEVLTPEQKAKWDKNKPLADASVTKQAEKN
;
A
#
# COMPACT_ATOMS: atom_id res chain seq x y z
N ASP A 1 -11.10 16.55 14.02
CA ASP A 1 -10.03 17.57 14.13
C ASP A 1 -8.90 17.55 13.10
N ARG A 2 -8.24 16.43 12.82
CA ARG A 2 -7.05 16.42 11.93
C ARG A 2 -7.33 16.97 10.51
N LEU A 3 -8.45 16.57 9.90
CA LEU A 3 -8.80 16.97 8.54
C LEU A 3 -9.05 18.48 8.42
N VAL A 4 -9.69 19.07 9.43
CA VAL A 4 -9.90 20.52 9.54
C VAL A 4 -8.57 21.28 9.60
N LYS A 5 -7.65 20.84 10.48
CA LYS A 5 -6.33 21.45 10.64
C LYS A 5 -5.48 21.35 9.37
N GLU A 6 -5.53 20.21 8.70
CA GLU A 6 -4.70 19.93 7.53
C GLU A 6 -5.20 20.60 6.25
N LEU A 7 -6.50 20.89 6.15
CA LEU A 7 -7.08 21.48 4.93
C LEU A 7 -7.22 23.00 4.99
N ALA A 8 -6.84 23.63 6.10
CA ALA A 8 -6.96 25.08 6.32
C ALA A 8 -8.36 25.60 5.95
N LEU A 9 -9.41 24.90 6.39
CA LEU A 9 -10.79 25.23 6.08
C LEU A 9 -11.24 26.52 6.80
N THR A 10 -12.06 27.33 6.15
CA THR A 10 -12.80 28.42 6.80
C THR A 10 -13.79 27.86 7.80
N GLU A 11 -14.18 28.64 8.82
CA GLU A 11 -15.11 28.19 9.87
C GLU A 11 -16.41 27.59 9.31
N ASP A 12 -16.98 28.19 8.27
CA ASP A 12 -18.20 27.68 7.65
C ASP A 12 -17.98 26.31 6.98
N LYS A 13 -16.88 26.15 6.24
CA LYS A 13 -16.51 24.85 5.65
C LYS A 13 -16.20 23.81 6.72
N GLN A 14 -15.60 24.21 7.85
CA GLN A 14 -15.36 23.31 8.98
C GLN A 14 -16.67 22.77 9.55
N LYS A 15 -17.68 23.64 9.74
CA LYS A 15 -19.01 23.23 10.21
C LYS A 15 -19.68 22.26 9.24
N GLN A 16 -19.67 22.58 7.94
CA GLN A 16 -20.23 21.71 6.90
C GLN A 16 -19.53 20.34 6.86
N VAL A 17 -18.20 20.32 6.89
CA VAL A 17 -17.42 19.07 6.91
C VAL A 17 -17.69 18.27 8.18
N SER A 18 -17.82 18.91 9.35
CA SER A 18 -18.17 18.23 10.60
C SER A 18 -19.54 17.56 10.51
N GLN A 19 -20.55 18.28 10.00
CA GLN A 19 -21.90 17.73 9.83
C GLN A 19 -21.92 16.53 8.88
N ILE A 20 -21.14 16.57 7.80
CA ILE A 20 -20.96 15.45 6.87
C ILE A 20 -20.37 14.24 7.62
N PHE A 21 -19.33 14.43 8.44
CA PHE A 21 -18.73 13.35 9.22
C PHE A 21 -19.68 12.77 10.28
N ASP A 22 -20.45 13.60 10.97
CA ASP A 22 -21.42 13.13 11.96
C ASP A 22 -22.53 12.29 11.31
N THR A 23 -23.05 12.75 10.17
CA THR A 23 -24.03 12.00 9.36
C THR A 23 -23.45 10.67 8.90
N GLN A 24 -22.22 10.69 8.38
CA GLN A 24 -21.53 9.49 7.93
C GLN A 24 -21.26 8.51 9.07
N LYS A 25 -20.86 9.02 10.25
CA LYS A 25 -20.65 8.20 11.45
C LYS A 25 -21.92 7.46 11.82
N GLN A 26 -23.05 8.17 11.86
CA GLN A 26 -24.35 7.55 12.15
C GLN A 26 -24.74 6.50 11.10
N ALA A 27 -24.49 6.77 9.81
CA ALA A 27 -24.76 5.81 8.74
C ALA A 27 -23.91 4.54 8.87
N VAL A 28 -22.62 4.68 9.21
CA VAL A 28 -21.72 3.55 9.46
C VAL A 28 -22.13 2.76 10.71
N GLU A 29 -22.53 3.44 11.79
CA GLU A 29 -23.02 2.78 13.01
C GLU A 29 -24.30 1.98 12.75
N ASN A 30 -25.26 2.56 12.01
CA ASN A 30 -26.48 1.85 11.62
C ASN A 30 -26.17 0.65 10.75
N TRP A 31 -25.30 0.82 9.74
CA TRP A 31 -24.85 -0.28 8.89
C TRP A 31 -24.17 -1.39 9.71
N GLN A 32 -23.35 -1.04 10.69
CA GLN A 32 -22.70 -2.00 11.57
C GLN A 32 -23.69 -2.74 12.46
N LYS A 33 -24.73 -2.08 12.97
CA LYS A 33 -25.81 -2.75 13.72
C LYS A 33 -26.58 -3.74 12.85
N GLU A 34 -26.87 -3.37 11.60
CA GLU A 34 -27.65 -4.21 10.67
C GLU A 34 -26.87 -5.39 10.08
N ASN A 35 -25.55 -5.22 9.86
CA ASN A 35 -24.73 -6.15 9.09
C ASN A 35 -23.57 -6.75 9.88
N GLY A 36 -23.29 -6.25 11.09
CA GLY A 36 -22.14 -6.67 11.90
C GLY A 36 -22.17 -8.14 12.27
N ASP A 37 -23.31 -8.64 12.74
CA ASP A 37 -23.44 -10.06 13.12
C ASP A 37 -23.39 -10.99 11.89
N LYS A 38 -23.99 -10.57 10.76
CA LYS A 38 -23.88 -11.30 9.49
C LYS A 38 -22.43 -11.41 9.02
N LEU A 39 -21.65 -10.34 9.14
CA LEU A 39 -20.24 -10.36 8.76
C LEU A 39 -19.39 -11.24 9.67
N LYS A 40 -19.64 -11.23 10.99
CA LYS A 40 -18.98 -12.13 11.94
C LYS A 40 -19.31 -13.59 11.63
N ASP A 41 -20.57 -13.89 11.35
CA ASP A 41 -21.02 -15.23 11.00
C ASP A 41 -20.38 -15.73 9.69
N ILE A 42 -20.40 -14.91 8.63
CA ILE A 42 -19.73 -15.25 7.37
C ILE A 42 -18.22 -15.47 7.57
N GLN A 43 -17.55 -14.66 8.40
CA GLN A 43 -16.13 -14.88 8.72
C GLN A 43 -15.88 -16.21 9.40
N LYS A 44 -16.72 -16.60 10.37
CA LYS A 44 -16.65 -17.89 11.03
C LYS A 44 -16.88 -19.03 10.02
N GLN A 45 -17.93 -18.94 9.21
CA GLN A 45 -18.23 -19.96 8.21
C GLN A 45 -17.11 -20.11 7.15
N ILE A 46 -16.44 -19.01 6.79
CA ILE A 46 -15.27 -19.04 5.90
C ILE A 46 -14.12 -19.84 6.54
N ALA A 47 -13.87 -19.64 7.84
CA ALA A 47 -12.84 -20.39 8.57
C ALA A 47 -13.18 -21.88 8.61
N ASP A 48 -14.43 -22.23 8.92
CA ASP A 48 -14.92 -23.62 8.97
C ASP A 48 -14.83 -24.29 7.58
N ALA A 49 -15.29 -23.62 6.52
CA ALA A 49 -15.22 -24.12 5.15
C ALA A 49 -13.77 -24.34 4.69
N LYS A 50 -12.86 -23.43 5.08
CA LYS A 50 -11.43 -23.57 4.80
C LYS A 50 -10.83 -24.78 5.52
N GLN A 51 -11.19 -25.02 6.78
CA GLN A 51 -10.73 -26.18 7.54
C GLN A 51 -11.27 -27.49 6.96
N ALA A 52 -12.52 -27.50 6.48
CA ALA A 52 -13.14 -28.65 5.85
C ALA A 52 -12.69 -28.90 4.39
N GLY A 53 -11.97 -27.96 3.77
CA GLY A 53 -11.60 -28.03 2.36
C GLY A 53 -12.78 -27.83 1.38
N ASP A 54 -13.89 -27.27 1.85
CA ASP A 54 -15.10 -27.03 1.06
C ASP A 54 -14.97 -25.76 0.21
N LYS A 55 -14.48 -25.94 -1.02
CA LYS A 55 -14.18 -24.85 -1.95
C LYS A 55 -15.44 -24.15 -2.48
N ASP A 56 -16.52 -24.89 -2.67
CA ASP A 56 -17.76 -24.34 -3.23
C ASP A 56 -18.45 -23.44 -2.20
N LYS A 57 -18.55 -23.90 -0.95
CA LYS A 57 -19.05 -23.08 0.15
C LYS A 57 -18.17 -21.85 0.38
N LEU A 58 -16.84 -22.01 0.32
CA LEU A 58 -15.93 -20.88 0.47
C LEU A 58 -16.18 -19.80 -0.59
N LYS A 59 -16.40 -20.19 -1.85
CA LYS A 59 -16.69 -19.26 -2.94
C LYS A 59 -18.01 -18.51 -2.70
N ASP A 60 -19.06 -19.22 -2.30
CA ASP A 60 -20.36 -18.61 -2.00
C ASP A 60 -20.27 -17.61 -0.84
N LEU A 61 -19.62 -17.99 0.26
CA LEU A 61 -19.42 -17.11 1.41
C LEU A 61 -18.59 -15.86 1.07
N GLN A 62 -17.59 -15.99 0.20
CA GLN A 62 -16.83 -14.85 -0.30
C GLN A 62 -17.71 -13.88 -1.11
N GLN A 63 -18.62 -14.40 -1.93
CA GLN A 63 -19.58 -13.57 -2.66
C GLN A 63 -20.57 -12.87 -1.73
N GLN A 64 -21.09 -13.58 -0.72
CA GLN A 64 -21.96 -12.97 0.29
C GLN A 64 -21.24 -11.85 1.07
N ARG A 65 -19.98 -12.11 1.47
CA ARG A 65 -19.13 -11.09 2.10
C ARG A 65 -18.91 -9.90 1.19
N ALA A 66 -18.62 -10.13 -0.09
CA ALA A 66 -18.40 -9.06 -1.06
C ALA A 66 -19.64 -8.16 -1.19
N LYS A 67 -20.83 -8.75 -1.33
CA LYS A 67 -22.10 -8.00 -1.40
C LYS A 67 -22.37 -7.16 -0.15
N LEU A 68 -22.10 -7.71 1.04
CA LEU A 68 -22.23 -6.93 2.28
C LEU A 68 -21.23 -5.78 2.32
N VAL A 69 -19.98 -6.02 1.94
CA VAL A 69 -18.94 -4.98 1.94
C VAL A 69 -19.20 -3.91 0.89
N GLU A 70 -19.84 -4.23 -0.24
CA GLU A 70 -20.22 -3.27 -1.29
C GLU A 70 -21.08 -2.13 -0.73
N SER A 71 -22.07 -2.44 0.11
CA SER A 71 -22.89 -1.40 0.75
C SER A 71 -22.08 -0.48 1.70
N ARG A 72 -21.00 -0.99 2.31
CA ARG A 72 -20.07 -0.17 3.10
C ARG A 72 -19.19 0.70 2.20
N VAL A 73 -18.77 0.20 1.05
CA VAL A 73 -18.03 0.97 0.05
C VAL A 73 -18.89 2.14 -0.43
N ALA A 74 -20.18 1.90 -0.73
CA ALA A 74 -21.11 2.94 -1.13
C ALA A 74 -21.26 4.05 -0.07
N LEU A 75 -21.23 3.72 1.23
CA LEU A 75 -21.18 4.74 2.29
C LEU A 75 -19.92 5.60 2.20
N HIS A 76 -18.76 5.01 1.93
CA HIS A 76 -17.52 5.78 1.77
C HIS A 76 -17.53 6.64 0.50
N GLU A 77 -18.06 6.14 -0.60
CA GLU A 77 -18.24 6.91 -1.84
C GLU A 77 -19.17 8.11 -1.63
N ASN A 78 -20.27 7.92 -0.89
CA ASN A 78 -21.19 9.00 -0.53
C ASN A 78 -20.47 10.07 0.30
N LEU A 79 -19.69 9.68 1.32
CA LEU A 79 -18.84 10.61 2.07
C LEU A 79 -17.93 11.42 1.13
N MET A 80 -17.22 10.76 0.21
CA MET A 80 -16.32 11.45 -0.72
C MET A 80 -17.05 12.41 -1.65
N LYS A 81 -18.27 12.06 -2.08
CA LYS A 81 -19.13 12.91 -2.89
C LYS A 81 -19.55 14.16 -2.11
N GLN A 82 -20.09 14.00 -0.91
CA GLN A 82 -20.51 15.12 -0.05
C GLN A 82 -19.35 16.05 0.29
N LEU A 83 -18.15 15.49 0.55
CA LEU A 83 -16.95 16.29 0.75
C LEU A 83 -16.56 17.06 -0.52
N GLY A 84 -16.76 16.48 -1.71
CA GLY A 84 -16.47 17.14 -2.99
C GLY A 84 -17.37 18.34 -3.30
N ASP A 85 -18.56 18.39 -2.71
CA ASP A 85 -19.49 19.53 -2.85
C ASP A 85 -19.06 20.75 -1.99
N VAL A 86 -18.24 20.53 -0.95
CA VAL A 86 -17.81 21.57 0.02
C VAL A 86 -16.34 21.96 -0.15
N LEU A 87 -15.49 20.99 -0.49
CA LEU A 87 -14.04 21.15 -0.61
C LEU A 87 -13.65 21.53 -2.03
N THR A 88 -12.55 22.29 -2.18
CA THR A 88 -11.93 22.46 -3.50
C THR A 88 -11.34 21.13 -3.98
N PRO A 89 -11.08 20.95 -5.29
CA PRO A 89 -10.46 19.73 -5.81
C PRO A 89 -9.14 19.36 -5.11
N GLU A 90 -8.30 20.35 -4.81
CA GLU A 90 -7.04 20.16 -4.08
C GLU A 90 -7.26 19.72 -2.63
N GLN A 91 -8.19 20.36 -1.93
CA GLN A 91 -8.57 19.97 -0.57
C GLN A 91 -9.19 18.58 -0.53
N LEU A 92 -10.01 18.22 -1.51
CA LEU A 92 -10.59 16.88 -1.63
C LEU A 92 -9.52 15.83 -1.90
N ALA A 93 -8.53 16.11 -2.75
CA ALA A 93 -7.40 15.20 -2.97
C ALA A 93 -6.60 14.97 -1.67
N LYS A 94 -6.34 16.03 -0.90
CA LYS A 94 -5.70 15.91 0.41
C LYS A 94 -6.59 15.20 1.43
N ALA A 95 -7.91 15.42 1.41
CA ALA A 95 -8.88 14.70 2.24
C ALA A 95 -8.88 13.20 1.93
N LYS A 96 -8.94 12.81 0.64
CA LYS A 96 -8.82 11.42 0.19
C LYS A 96 -7.52 10.80 0.67
N THR A 97 -6.43 11.55 0.63
CA THR A 97 -5.13 11.11 1.14
C THR A 97 -5.19 10.86 2.65
N ILE A 98 -5.72 11.79 3.43
CA ILE A 98 -5.83 11.65 4.89
C ILE A 98 -6.77 10.48 5.28
N LEU A 99 -7.88 10.32 4.56
CA LEU A 99 -8.92 9.34 4.84
C LEU A 99 -8.57 7.94 4.31
N GLY A 100 -7.90 7.84 3.16
CA GLY A 100 -7.49 6.56 2.54
C GLY A 100 -6.15 6.04 3.04
N GLN A 101 -5.12 6.89 3.21
CA GLN A 101 -3.77 6.42 3.53
C GLN A 101 -3.62 5.77 4.91
N ALA A 102 -4.52 6.04 5.86
CA ALA A 102 -4.43 5.42 7.19
C ALA A 102 -4.90 3.96 7.18
N ALA A 103 -5.89 3.62 6.35
CA ALA A 103 -6.41 2.26 6.24
C ALA A 103 -5.59 1.42 5.23
N ASP A 104 -5.27 1.99 4.06
CA ASP A 104 -4.62 1.25 2.98
C ASP A 104 -3.20 0.81 3.34
N LYS A 105 -2.42 1.69 4.00
CA LYS A 105 -1.02 1.38 4.37
C LYS A 105 -0.91 0.23 5.38
N VAL A 106 -1.86 0.12 6.32
CA VAL A 106 -1.87 -0.97 7.32
C VAL A 106 -2.22 -2.29 6.64
N VAL A 107 -3.21 -2.29 5.75
CA VAL A 107 -3.62 -3.48 4.98
C VAL A 107 -2.49 -3.95 4.06
N ASP A 108 -1.79 -3.02 3.40
CA ASP A 108 -0.68 -3.35 2.52
C ASP A 108 0.50 -3.99 3.26
N VAL A 109 0.85 -3.46 4.43
CA VAL A 109 1.94 -4.01 5.24
C VAL A 109 1.62 -5.39 5.76
N MET A 110 0.41 -5.62 6.28
CA MET A 110 0.01 -6.94 6.76
C MET A 110 -0.07 -7.97 5.62
N GLY A 111 -0.55 -7.54 4.44
CA GLY A 111 -0.51 -8.38 3.24
C GLY A 111 0.92 -8.81 2.87
N ALA A 112 1.88 -7.88 2.93
CA ALA A 112 3.28 -8.18 2.65
C ALA A 112 3.92 -9.07 3.75
N ILE A 113 3.57 -8.87 5.02
CA ILE A 113 4.03 -9.72 6.13
C ILE A 113 3.58 -11.17 5.94
N HIS A 114 2.34 -11.41 5.52
CA HIS A 114 1.84 -12.77 5.25
C HIS A 114 2.52 -13.46 4.06
N GLN A 115 3.20 -12.72 3.19
CA GLN A 115 4.00 -13.26 2.09
C GLN A 115 5.44 -13.63 2.51
N LEU A 116 5.81 -13.34 3.75
CA LEU A 116 7.08 -13.81 4.31
C LEU A 116 6.96 -15.28 4.72
N ASN A 117 8.06 -16.02 4.61
CA ASN A 117 8.16 -17.38 5.13
C ASN A 117 8.31 -17.32 6.65
N LEU A 118 7.21 -17.06 7.35
CA LEU A 118 7.16 -16.95 8.80
C LEU A 118 7.12 -18.33 9.46
N SER A 119 7.86 -18.50 10.56
CA SER A 119 7.69 -19.67 11.43
C SER A 119 6.34 -19.62 12.16
N ASP A 120 5.90 -20.75 12.71
CA ASP A 120 4.63 -20.80 13.45
C ASP A 120 4.67 -19.94 14.73
N ASP A 121 5.81 -19.90 15.42
CA ASP A 121 6.02 -18.98 16.55
C ASP A 121 5.89 -17.51 16.14
N GLN A 122 6.42 -17.14 14.97
CA GLN A 122 6.29 -15.77 14.45
C GLN A 122 4.84 -15.44 14.11
N LYS A 123 4.10 -16.36 13.47
CA LYS A 123 2.67 -16.17 13.17
C LYS A 123 1.84 -15.99 14.43
N ASN A 124 2.12 -16.78 15.46
CA ASN A 124 1.43 -16.68 16.76
C ASN A 124 1.71 -15.33 17.42
N LYS A 125 2.97 -14.89 17.49
CA LYS A 125 3.33 -13.57 18.04
C LYS A 125 2.71 -12.41 17.27
N ILE A 126 2.69 -12.48 15.94
CA ILE A 126 2.04 -11.46 15.10
C ILE A 126 0.54 -11.41 15.40
N THR A 127 -0.11 -12.57 15.53
CA THR A 127 -1.53 -12.65 15.86
C THR A 127 -1.81 -11.99 17.21
N GLU A 128 -1.03 -12.32 18.24
CA GLU A 128 -1.15 -11.72 19.58
C GLU A 128 -0.97 -10.20 19.56
N ILE A 129 0.07 -9.70 18.90
CA ILE A 129 0.33 -8.25 18.77
C ILE A 129 -0.85 -7.55 18.09
N MET A 130 -1.37 -8.13 16.99
CA MET A 130 -2.45 -7.53 16.22
C MET A 130 -3.79 -7.60 16.95
N ASP A 131 -4.09 -8.66 17.67
CA ASP A 131 -5.32 -8.79 18.44
C ASP A 131 -5.33 -7.82 19.64
N LYS A 132 -4.19 -7.66 20.31
CA LYS A 132 -4.02 -6.61 21.32
C LYS A 132 -4.21 -5.21 20.73
N ALA A 133 -3.55 -4.92 19.61
CA ALA A 133 -3.65 -3.63 18.95
C ALA A 133 -5.10 -3.32 18.52
N ARG A 134 -5.85 -4.33 18.05
CA ARG A 134 -7.29 -4.18 17.76
C ARG A 134 -8.09 -3.87 19.01
N ALA A 135 -7.91 -4.63 20.09
CA ALA A 135 -8.61 -4.39 21.34
C ALA A 135 -8.32 -3.00 21.93
N ASP A 136 -7.09 -2.49 21.78
CA ASP A 136 -6.73 -1.15 22.22
C ASP A 136 -7.28 -0.07 21.27
N ALA A 137 -7.26 -0.31 19.97
CA ALA A 137 -7.88 0.57 18.98
C ALA A 137 -9.40 0.64 19.10
N GLU A 138 -10.06 -0.41 19.60
CA GLU A 138 -11.50 -0.40 19.91
C GLU A 138 -11.83 0.55 21.06
N LYS A 139 -10.96 0.62 22.08
CA LYS A 139 -11.11 1.52 23.24
C LYS A 139 -10.80 2.98 22.91
N ALA A 140 -9.97 3.23 21.90
CA ALA A 140 -9.66 4.59 21.47
C ALA A 140 -10.88 5.27 20.85
N THR A 141 -11.16 6.50 21.25
CA THR A 141 -12.26 7.31 20.69
C THR A 141 -11.83 8.00 19.40
N GLU A 142 -10.59 8.49 19.36
CA GLU A 142 -10.07 9.26 18.23
C GLU A 142 -9.48 8.36 17.13
N PRO A 143 -9.81 8.60 15.85
CA PRO A 143 -9.24 7.85 14.73
C PRO A 143 -7.70 7.94 14.64
N ALA A 144 -7.12 9.05 15.08
CA ALA A 144 -5.66 9.24 15.09
C ALA A 144 -4.97 8.25 16.05
N ASP A 145 -5.57 8.01 17.21
CA ASP A 145 -5.05 7.07 18.19
C ASP A 145 -5.18 5.64 17.69
N LYS A 146 -6.31 5.28 17.06
CA LYS A 146 -6.47 3.98 16.39
C LYS A 146 -5.38 3.72 15.36
N ALA A 147 -5.12 4.71 14.49
CA ALA A 147 -4.08 4.61 13.48
C ALA A 147 -2.69 4.49 14.10
N LYS A 148 -2.42 5.24 15.18
CA LYS A 148 -1.16 5.17 15.92
C LYS A 148 -0.97 3.78 16.54
N ILE A 149 -1.98 3.24 17.22
CA ILE A 149 -1.95 1.89 17.82
C ILE A 149 -1.61 0.83 16.76
N MET A 150 -2.26 0.87 15.60
CA MET A 150 -1.98 -0.07 14.50
C MET A 150 -0.57 0.12 13.92
N LYS A 151 -0.11 1.37 13.79
CA LYS A 151 1.25 1.67 13.32
C LYS A 151 2.31 1.16 14.31
N ASP A 152 2.11 1.39 15.61
CA ASP A 152 3.01 0.96 16.68
C ASP A 152 3.07 -0.58 16.73
N ALA A 153 1.94 -1.26 16.54
CA ALA A 153 1.87 -2.72 16.42
C ALA A 153 2.67 -3.27 15.23
N ILE A 154 2.53 -2.65 14.05
CA ILE A 154 3.33 -3.00 12.87
C ILE A 154 4.82 -2.80 13.15
N GLU A 155 5.20 -1.70 13.79
CA GLU A 155 6.60 -1.43 14.11
C GLU A 155 7.16 -2.43 15.14
N GLN A 156 6.35 -2.84 16.10
CA GLN A 156 6.70 -3.90 17.04
C GLN A 156 6.92 -5.23 16.31
N ILE A 157 6.04 -5.61 15.37
CA ILE A 157 6.23 -6.82 14.55
C ILE A 157 7.56 -6.76 13.79
N ARG A 158 7.83 -5.62 13.14
CA ARG A 158 9.05 -5.43 12.35
C ARG A 158 10.31 -5.52 13.22
N SER A 159 10.32 -4.90 14.38
CA SER A 159 11.51 -4.82 15.24
C SER A 159 11.74 -6.08 16.10
N THR A 160 10.67 -6.75 16.55
CA THR A 160 10.78 -7.82 17.56
C THR A 160 10.46 -9.21 17.06
N VAL A 161 9.69 -9.36 15.97
CA VAL A 161 9.24 -10.67 15.49
C VAL A 161 9.98 -11.10 14.22
N LEU A 162 10.19 -10.18 13.28
CA LEU A 162 10.86 -10.48 12.02
C LEU A 162 12.38 -10.55 12.18
N THR A 163 13.01 -11.48 11.46
CA THR A 163 14.48 -11.49 11.30
C THR A 163 14.95 -10.34 10.43
N ASP A 164 16.27 -10.08 10.40
CA ASP A 164 16.85 -9.03 9.55
C ASP A 164 16.58 -9.27 8.05
N GLU A 165 16.67 -10.52 7.60
CA GLU A 165 16.39 -10.92 6.22
C GLU A 165 14.92 -10.67 5.88
N GLN A 166 14.01 -11.05 6.77
CA GLN A 166 12.58 -10.84 6.61
C GLN A 166 12.22 -9.35 6.62
N ARG A 167 12.84 -8.55 7.50
CA ARG A 167 12.69 -7.08 7.52
C ARG A 167 13.12 -6.46 6.20
N LYS A 168 14.27 -6.87 5.66
CA LYS A 168 14.79 -6.39 4.38
C LYS A 168 13.86 -6.77 3.23
N LYS A 169 13.35 -8.01 3.23
CA LYS A 169 12.38 -8.48 2.23
C LYS A 169 11.06 -7.71 2.30
N LEU A 170 10.52 -7.50 3.50
CA LEU A 170 9.32 -6.69 3.72
C LEU A 170 9.52 -5.26 3.23
N GLN A 171 10.67 -4.64 3.53
CA GLN A 171 10.99 -3.31 3.04
C GLN A 171 11.04 -3.26 1.50
N GLY A 172 11.54 -4.30 0.84
CA GLY A 172 11.48 -4.44 -0.62
C GLY A 172 10.03 -4.46 -1.12
N MET A 173 9.19 -5.34 -0.56
CA MET A 173 7.77 -5.45 -0.95
C MET A 173 7.00 -4.14 -0.76
N LEU A 174 7.30 -3.37 0.29
CA LEU A 174 6.65 -2.08 0.55
C LEU A 174 7.11 -0.99 -0.41
N LYS A 175 8.37 -1.01 -0.82
CA LYS A 175 8.90 -0.11 -1.85
C LYS A 175 8.27 -0.42 -3.22
N ASP A 176 8.01 -1.71 -3.49
CA ASP A 176 7.37 -2.20 -4.72
C ASP A 176 5.85 -2.04 -4.74
N LYS A 177 5.24 -1.35 -3.76
CA LYS A 177 3.81 -1.00 -3.75
C LYS A 177 3.52 0.50 -3.70
N GLY A 178 4.55 1.36 -3.61
CA GLY A 178 4.35 2.81 -3.62
C GLY A 178 3.79 3.32 -4.96
N PRO A 179 3.30 4.58 -5.03
CA PRO A 179 2.93 5.22 -6.30
C PRO A 179 4.11 5.28 -7.31
N ASP A 180 5.34 5.15 -6.83
CA ASP A 180 6.56 5.00 -7.63
C ASP A 180 6.96 3.53 -7.91
N ALA A 181 6.09 2.57 -7.55
CA ALA A 181 6.32 1.14 -7.78
C ALA A 181 6.05 0.65 -9.20
N GLY A 182 5.75 1.57 -10.12
CA GLY A 182 6.34 1.46 -11.45
C GLY A 182 7.85 1.68 -11.33
N GLY A 183 8.55 0.81 -10.58
CA GLY A 183 9.94 1.00 -10.19
C GLY A 183 10.75 1.37 -11.42
N GLU A 184 11.76 2.23 -11.27
CA GLU A 184 12.50 2.85 -12.39
C GLU A 184 13.06 1.87 -13.46
N PHE A 185 12.96 0.56 -13.22
CA PHE A 185 13.34 -0.55 -14.10
C PHE A 185 12.27 -1.66 -14.24
N PRO A 186 11.03 -1.37 -14.68
CA PRO A 186 9.90 -2.29 -14.52
C PRO A 186 9.99 -3.56 -15.38
N GLY A 187 10.91 -3.63 -16.34
CA GLY A 187 11.15 -4.85 -17.13
C GLY A 187 12.43 -5.62 -16.76
N ILE A 188 13.35 -5.08 -15.95
CA ILE A 188 14.61 -5.78 -15.63
C ILE A 188 14.29 -7.01 -14.77
N MET A 189 13.33 -6.86 -13.85
CA MET A 189 12.87 -7.96 -13.00
C MET A 189 12.04 -9.02 -13.75
N LYS A 190 11.69 -8.79 -15.03
CA LYS A 190 11.06 -9.79 -15.90
C LYS A 190 12.09 -10.67 -16.63
N LEU A 191 13.39 -10.39 -16.46
CA LEU A 191 14.46 -11.24 -16.95
C LEU A 191 14.63 -12.42 -15.99
N ASP A 192 15.08 -13.56 -16.52
CA ASP A 192 15.43 -14.75 -15.72
C ASP A 192 16.74 -14.48 -14.95
N LEU A 193 16.67 -13.64 -13.91
CA LEU A 193 17.83 -13.20 -13.12
C LEU A 193 18.21 -14.25 -12.08
N THR A 194 19.52 -14.46 -11.89
CA THR A 194 20.03 -15.24 -10.76
C THR A 194 19.89 -14.47 -9.44
N GLU A 195 19.97 -15.16 -8.30
CA GLU A 195 19.93 -14.51 -6.98
C GLU A 195 21.06 -13.50 -6.77
N ASP A 196 22.26 -13.80 -7.28
CA ASP A 196 23.40 -12.89 -7.24
C ASP A 196 23.14 -11.62 -8.07
N GLN A 197 22.53 -11.76 -9.26
CA GLN A 197 22.17 -10.63 -10.10
C GLN A 197 21.11 -9.75 -9.44
N LYS A 198 20.06 -10.37 -8.86
CA LYS A 198 19.04 -9.64 -8.09
C LYS A 198 19.67 -8.85 -6.94
N THR A 199 20.60 -9.48 -6.21
CA THR A 199 21.33 -8.83 -5.11
C THR A 199 22.15 -7.63 -5.59
N LYS A 200 22.89 -7.77 -6.71
CA LYS A 200 23.65 -6.66 -7.31
C LYS A 200 22.75 -5.53 -7.82
N ILE A 201 21.63 -5.86 -8.47
CA ILE A 201 20.63 -4.87 -8.91
C ILE A 201 20.06 -4.10 -7.72
N LEU A 202 19.70 -4.81 -6.63
CA LEU A 202 19.22 -4.17 -5.41
C LEU A 202 20.26 -3.25 -4.79
N ALA A 203 21.54 -3.63 -4.81
CA ALA A 203 22.62 -2.78 -4.32
C ALA A 203 22.78 -1.51 -5.19
N VAL A 204 22.84 -1.65 -6.51
CA VAL A 204 22.97 -0.50 -7.44
C VAL A 204 21.79 0.45 -7.32
N THR A 205 20.56 -0.08 -7.24
CA THR A 205 19.35 0.73 -7.09
C THR A 205 19.25 1.40 -5.71
N ALA A 206 19.71 0.75 -4.65
CA ALA A 206 19.77 1.36 -3.32
C ALA A 206 20.71 2.57 -3.30
N THR A 207 21.93 2.43 -3.83
CA THR A 207 22.89 3.54 -3.95
C THR A 207 22.31 4.68 -4.80
N ALA A 208 21.72 4.37 -5.96
CA ALA A 208 21.10 5.38 -6.82
C ALA A 208 19.99 6.17 -6.11
N ARG A 209 19.19 5.50 -5.28
CA ARG A 209 18.15 6.15 -4.47
C ARG A 209 18.75 7.07 -3.40
N GLU A 210 19.81 6.64 -2.72
CA GLU A 210 20.52 7.47 -1.73
C GLU A 210 21.12 8.72 -2.38
N ASP A 211 21.73 8.58 -3.56
CA ASP A 211 22.31 9.72 -4.29
C ASP A 211 21.22 10.64 -4.86
N ALA A 212 20.16 10.07 -5.42
CA ALA A 212 19.01 10.84 -5.91
C ALA A 212 18.30 11.60 -4.78
N ALA A 213 18.29 11.07 -3.55
CA ALA A 213 17.74 11.77 -2.39
C ALA A 213 18.55 13.03 -2.02
N LYS A 214 19.85 13.05 -2.32
CA LYS A 214 20.76 14.20 -2.10
C LYS A 214 20.76 15.20 -3.26
N ALA A 215 20.18 14.84 -4.40
CA ALA A 215 20.21 15.68 -5.59
C ALA A 215 19.14 16.79 -5.54
N ASP A 216 19.57 18.04 -5.76
CA ASP A 216 18.72 19.23 -5.63
C ASP A 216 17.75 19.42 -6.82
N THR A 217 18.05 18.81 -7.97
CA THR A 217 17.26 19.02 -9.19
C THR A 217 16.66 17.72 -9.73
N PRO A 218 15.46 17.77 -10.34
CA PRO A 218 14.87 16.62 -11.02
C PRO A 218 15.77 16.03 -12.11
N LYS A 219 16.54 16.88 -12.82
CA LYS A 219 17.49 16.45 -13.85
C LYS A 219 18.61 15.59 -13.24
N ALA A 220 19.23 16.06 -12.16
CA ALA A 220 20.28 15.29 -11.48
C ALA A 220 19.76 13.93 -10.97
N LYS A 221 18.53 13.89 -10.43
CA LYS A 221 17.88 12.62 -10.05
C LYS A 221 17.74 11.68 -11.24
N ARG A 222 17.25 12.20 -12.38
CA ARG A 222 17.11 11.41 -13.63
C ARG A 222 18.47 10.88 -14.10
N ASP A 223 19.51 11.70 -14.07
CA ASP A 223 20.86 11.31 -14.51
C ASP A 223 21.45 10.21 -13.61
N ILE A 224 21.22 10.28 -12.29
CA ILE A 224 21.61 9.24 -11.32
C ILE A 224 20.93 7.91 -11.64
N PHE A 225 19.61 7.91 -11.88
CA PHE A 225 18.90 6.69 -12.25
C PHE A 225 19.28 6.17 -13.64
N GLN A 226 19.59 7.04 -14.60
CA GLN A 226 20.13 6.62 -15.88
C GLN A 226 21.50 5.96 -15.73
N ALA A 227 22.39 6.52 -14.92
CA ALA A 227 23.69 5.93 -14.63
C ALA A 227 23.55 4.56 -13.95
N ALA A 228 22.64 4.44 -12.98
CA ALA A 228 22.32 3.17 -12.33
C ALA A 228 21.79 2.12 -13.33
N ARG A 229 20.92 2.54 -14.27
CA ARG A 229 20.43 1.69 -15.36
C ARG A 229 21.58 1.14 -16.20
N GLN A 230 22.47 2.03 -16.63
CA GLN A 230 23.61 1.66 -17.48
C GLN A 230 24.52 0.68 -16.75
N LYS A 231 24.81 0.94 -15.48
CA LYS A 231 25.61 0.05 -14.63
C LYS A 231 25.00 -1.35 -14.53
N ILE A 232 23.69 -1.46 -14.32
CA ILE A 232 23.01 -2.77 -14.31
C ILE A 232 23.15 -3.48 -15.67
N LEU A 233 22.93 -2.76 -16.76
CA LEU A 233 23.01 -3.30 -18.12
C LEU A 233 24.42 -3.74 -18.54
N SER A 234 25.47 -3.08 -18.04
CA SER A 234 26.85 -3.38 -18.41
C SER A 234 27.55 -4.37 -17.48
N GLU A 235 27.26 -4.32 -16.18
CA GLU A 235 28.02 -5.07 -15.16
C GLU A 235 27.27 -6.25 -14.55
N VAL A 236 25.92 -6.26 -14.62
CA VAL A 236 25.12 -7.27 -13.91
C VAL A 236 24.44 -8.26 -14.85
N LEU A 237 23.88 -7.77 -15.96
CA LEU A 237 23.16 -8.62 -16.90
C LEU A 237 24.11 -9.35 -17.86
N THR A 238 23.73 -10.57 -18.25
CA THR A 238 24.44 -11.30 -19.31
C THR A 238 24.11 -10.69 -20.68
N PRO A 239 24.91 -10.97 -21.73
CA PRO A 239 24.60 -10.53 -23.10
C PRO A 239 23.19 -10.94 -23.57
N GLU A 240 22.75 -12.16 -23.25
CA GLU A 240 21.44 -12.69 -23.63
C GLU A 240 20.30 -11.93 -22.91
N GLN A 241 20.48 -11.65 -21.62
CA GLN A 241 19.52 -10.87 -20.83
C GLN A 241 19.43 -9.42 -21.33
N LYS A 242 20.56 -8.81 -21.70
CA LYS A 242 20.61 -7.47 -22.32
C LYS A 242 19.86 -7.45 -23.65
N ALA A 243 20.05 -8.46 -24.50
CA ALA A 243 19.31 -8.59 -25.76
C ALA A 243 17.79 -8.76 -25.53
N LYS A 244 17.38 -9.54 -24.51
CA LYS A 244 15.97 -9.65 -24.11
C LYS A 244 15.41 -8.32 -23.62
N TRP A 245 16.18 -7.56 -22.85
CA TRP A 245 15.81 -6.24 -22.36
C TRP A 245 15.59 -5.25 -23.52
N ASP A 246 16.51 -5.21 -24.49
CA ASP A 246 16.43 -4.29 -25.63
C ASP A 246 15.21 -4.58 -26.51
N LYS A 247 14.83 -5.86 -26.69
CA LYS A 247 13.61 -6.26 -27.41
C LYS A 247 12.32 -5.83 -26.70
N ASN A 248 12.34 -5.77 -25.37
CA ASN A 248 11.17 -5.44 -24.54
C ASN A 248 11.14 -3.96 -24.11
N LYS A 249 12.08 -3.14 -24.61
CA LYS A 249 12.15 -1.73 -24.27
C LYS A 249 10.87 -1.04 -24.79
N PRO A 250 10.06 -0.40 -23.92
CA PRO A 250 8.88 0.32 -24.38
C PRO A 250 9.29 1.39 -25.40
N LEU A 251 8.58 1.45 -26.53
CA LEU A 251 8.86 2.31 -27.69
C LEU A 251 8.95 3.82 -27.36
N ALA A 252 8.55 4.24 -26.16
CA ALA A 252 8.63 5.61 -25.68
C ALA A 252 10.06 6.18 -25.66
N ASP A 253 11.10 5.34 -25.54
CA ASP A 253 12.50 5.80 -25.61
C ASP A 253 13.02 5.99 -27.05
N ALA A 254 12.32 5.49 -28.09
CA ALA A 254 12.77 5.57 -29.48
C ALA A 254 12.56 6.96 -30.12
N SER A 255 11.70 7.81 -29.54
CA SER A 255 11.46 9.18 -30.01
C SER A 255 12.61 10.14 -29.67
N VAL A 256 13.34 9.89 -28.57
CA VAL A 256 14.46 10.73 -28.13
C VAL A 256 15.69 10.50 -29.01
N THR A 257 15.96 9.26 -29.43
CA THR A 257 17.12 8.96 -30.28
C THR A 257 16.99 9.53 -31.69
N LYS A 258 15.79 9.52 -32.28
CA LYS A 258 15.56 10.11 -33.62
C LYS A 258 15.67 11.63 -33.67
N GLN A 259 15.60 12.32 -32.53
CA GLN A 259 15.76 13.78 -32.48
C GLN A 259 17.23 14.21 -32.35
N ALA A 260 18.11 13.34 -31.84
CA ALA A 260 19.55 13.60 -31.76
C ALA A 260 20.29 13.38 -33.10
N GLU A 261 19.74 12.56 -34.00
CA GLU A 261 20.31 12.31 -35.34
C GLU A 261 19.89 13.36 -36.40
N LYS A 262 19.06 14.34 -36.02
CA LYS A 262 18.57 15.41 -36.92
C LYS A 262 19.16 16.79 -36.64
N ASN A 263 20.09 16.90 -35.69
CA ASN A 263 20.86 18.11 -35.39
C ASN A 263 22.36 17.82 -35.53
#